data_AF-A0A256XVS9-F1
#
_entry.id   AF-A0A256XVS9-F1
#
_cell.length_a   1.000
_cell.length_b   1.000
_cell.length_c   1.000
_cell.angle_alpha   90.00
_cell.angle_beta   90.00
_cell.angle_gamma   90.00
#
_symmetry.space_group_name_H-M   'P 1'
#
loop_
_entity.id
_entity.type
_entity.pdbx_description
1 polymer ?
#
loop_
_entity_poly.entity_id
_entity_poly.type
_entity_poly.pdbx_seq_one_letter_code
_entity_poly.pdbx_strand_id
1 'polypeptide(L)'
;MKKRLKIPKNVLLLGLISLFTDLSSQMVFPLLPLFLTTILHTGATAVGIIEGAAETTASLLKVISGYWSDKIKKRKPFVLAGYGLSTITKPLFAIAKTWPFV
;
A
#
# COMPACT_ATOMS: atom_id res chain seq x y z
N MET A 1 -41.34 12.55 1.60
CA MET A 1 -40.20 12.06 2.42
C MET A 1 -39.26 11.23 1.56
N LYS A 2 -38.06 11.75 1.23
CA LYS A 2 -37.02 10.97 0.52
C LYS A 2 -36.57 9.82 1.43
N LYS A 3 -36.77 8.57 1.00
CA LYS A 3 -36.18 7.38 1.65
C LYS A 3 -34.67 7.62 1.76
N ARG A 4 -34.13 7.75 2.97
CA ARG A 4 -32.68 7.77 3.19
C ARG A 4 -32.15 6.43 2.66
N LEU A 5 -31.46 6.46 1.53
CA LEU A 5 -30.78 5.29 0.98
C LEU A 5 -29.77 4.83 2.02
N LYS A 6 -30.06 3.71 2.70
CA LYS A 6 -29.13 3.09 3.66
C LYS A 6 -27.89 2.65 2.87
N ILE A 7 -26.73 3.19 3.23
CA ILE A 7 -25.45 2.78 2.65
C ILE A 7 -25.25 1.29 2.95
N PRO A 8 -24.88 0.46 1.96
CA PRO A 8 -24.62 -0.96 2.20
C PRO A 8 -23.48 -1.15 3.21
N LYS A 9 -23.63 -2.11 4.15
CA LYS A 9 -22.60 -2.39 5.17
C LYS A 9 -21.21 -2.64 4.57
N ASN A 10 -21.13 -3.30 3.42
CA ASN A 10 -19.87 -3.57 2.72
C ASN A 10 -19.15 -2.29 2.28
N VAL A 11 -19.89 -1.25 1.89
CA VAL A 11 -19.30 0.04 1.50
C VAL A 11 -18.71 0.74 2.72
N LEU A 12 -19.41 0.72 3.86
CA LEU A 12 -18.88 1.28 5.11
C LEU A 12 -17.64 0.53 5.59
N LEU A 13 -17.67 -0.80 5.58
CA LEU A 13 -16.55 -1.64 6.01
C LEU A 13 -15.33 -1.44 5.10
N LEU A 14 -15.50 -1.52 3.78
CA LEU A 14 -14.41 -1.30 2.83
C LEU A 14 -13.88 0.14 2.89
N GLY A 15 -14.76 1.12 3.12
CA GLY A 15 -14.37 2.51 3.33
C GLY A 15 -13.47 2.68 4.56
N LEU A 16 -13.85 2.09 5.70
CA LEU A 16 -13.02 2.10 6.91
C LEU A 16 -11.68 1.38 6.69
N ILE A 17 -11.69 0.19 6.08
CA ILE A 17 -10.46 -0.56 5.78
C ILE A 17 -9.52 0.27 4.89
N SER A 18 -10.06 0.88 3.85
CA SER A 18 -9.30 1.74 2.94
C SER A 18 -8.75 2.97 3.67
N LEU A 19 -9.56 3.62 4.50
CA LEU A 19 -9.16 4.80 5.26
C LEU A 19 -7.98 4.49 6.19
N PHE A 20 -8.08 3.44 7.00
CA PHE A 20 -7.01 3.08 7.93
C PHE A 20 -5.73 2.64 7.22
N THR A 21 -5.88 1.92 6.11
CA THR A 21 -4.72 1.48 5.32
C THR A 21 -4.00 2.66 4.69
N ASP A 22 -4.75 3.59 4.09
CA ASP A 22 -4.20 4.78 3.45
C ASP A 22 -3.53 5.70 4.47
N LEU A 23 -4.21 5.99 5.58
CA LEU A 23 -3.65 6.77 6.68
C LEU A 23 -2.32 6.17 7.16
N SER A 24 -2.28 4.86 7.38
CA SER A 24 -1.05 4.18 7.80
C SER A 24 0.06 4.26 6.74
N SER A 25 -0.27 4.18 5.46
CA SER A 25 0.73 4.28 4.38
C SER A 25 1.26 5.71 4.22
N GLN A 26 0.38 6.72 4.30
CA GLN A 26 0.77 8.12 4.22
C GLN A 26 1.61 8.59 5.41
N MET A 27 1.44 7.98 6.59
CA MET A 27 2.32 8.24 7.74
C MET A 27 3.77 7.80 7.47
N VAL A 28 3.98 6.72 6.70
CA VAL A 28 5.31 6.14 6.44
C VAL A 28 5.97 6.78 5.22
N PHE A 29 5.18 7.13 4.20
CA PHE A 29 5.68 7.63 2.92
C PHE A 29 6.73 8.77 3.02
N PRO A 30 6.50 9.88 3.77
CA PRO A 30 7.50 10.94 3.90
C PRO A 30 8.69 10.54 4.78
N LEU A 31 8.52 9.53 5.65
CA LEU A 31 9.57 9.07 6.55
C LEU A 31 10.60 8.20 5.82
N LEU A 32 10.24 7.52 4.74
CA LEU A 32 11.15 6.62 4.01
C LEU A 32 12.37 7.37 3.44
N PRO A 33 12.23 8.46 2.67
CA PRO A 33 13.39 9.19 2.15
C PRO A 33 14.24 9.79 3.28
N LEU A 34 13.60 10.27 4.35
CA LEU A 34 14.30 10.79 5.53
C LEU A 34 15.09 9.70 6.22
N PHE A 35 14.51 8.52 6.45
CA PHE A 35 15.20 7.37 7.05
C PHE A 35 16.39 6.92 6.22
N LEU A 36 16.20 6.79 4.90
CA LEU A 36 17.26 6.39 3.98
C LEU A 36 18.42 7.39 3.98
N THR A 37 18.14 8.69 3.94
CA THR A 37 19.18 9.72 3.83
C THR A 37 19.85 10.05 5.17
N THR A 38 19.11 10.11 6.26
CA THR A 38 19.61 10.57 7.56
C THR A 38 20.14 9.44 8.44
N ILE A 39 19.52 8.25 8.42
CA ILE A 39 19.88 7.14 9.30
C ILE A 39 20.79 6.16 8.55
N LEU A 40 20.39 5.77 7.34
CA LEU A 40 21.18 4.85 6.52
C LEU A 40 22.28 5.55 5.70
N HIS A 41 22.36 6.89 5.76
CA HIS A 41 23.34 7.71 5.04
C HIS A 41 23.38 7.43 3.53
N THR A 42 22.22 7.10 2.96
CA THR A 42 22.09 6.70 1.56
C THR A 42 21.98 7.92 0.65
N GLY A 43 22.65 7.87 -0.50
CA GLY A 43 22.61 8.95 -1.49
C GLY A 43 21.27 9.05 -2.24
N ALA A 44 21.00 10.23 -2.81
CA ALA A 44 19.77 10.52 -3.55
C ALA A 44 19.50 9.53 -4.72
N THR A 45 20.55 9.02 -5.36
CA THR A 45 20.42 8.01 -6.43
C THR A 45 19.76 6.72 -5.92
N ALA A 46 20.13 6.25 -4.73
CA ALA A 46 19.55 5.03 -4.16
C ALA A 46 18.08 5.24 -3.78
N VAL A 47 17.74 6.41 -3.22
CA VAL A 47 16.36 6.80 -2.94
C VAL A 47 15.52 6.78 -4.23
N GLY A 48 16.02 7.39 -5.31
CA GLY A 48 15.34 7.40 -6.61
C GLY A 48 15.15 5.99 -7.19
N ILE A 49 16.12 5.08 -7.01
CA ILE A 49 15.98 3.67 -7.41
C ILE A 49 14.87 2.98 -6.61
N ILE A 50 14.85 3.17 -5.29
CA ILE A 50 13.84 2.56 -4.41
C ILE A 50 12.44 3.08 -4.75
N GLU A 51 12.26 4.39 -4.82
CA GLU A 51 10.97 5.01 -5.15
C GLU A 51 10.50 4.63 -6.56
N GLY A 52 11.41 4.65 -7.53
CA GLY A 52 11.11 4.26 -8.91
C GLY A 52 10.72 2.79 -9.03
N ALA A 53 11.44 1.89 -8.34
CA ALA A 53 11.09 0.47 -8.30
C ALA A 53 9.74 0.25 -7.62
N ALA A 54 9.50 0.90 -6.48
CA ALA A 54 8.25 0.81 -5.73
C ALA A 54 7.05 1.26 -6.58
N GLU A 55 7.13 2.43 -7.23
CA GLU A 55 6.04 2.96 -8.06
C GLU A 55 5.81 2.09 -9.31
N THR A 56 6.88 1.59 -9.94
CA THR A 56 6.79 0.70 -11.10
C THR A 56 6.11 -0.61 -10.72
N THR A 57 6.56 -1.25 -9.63
CA THR A 57 5.95 -2.49 -9.13
C THR A 57 4.50 -2.27 -8.74
N ALA A 58 4.18 -1.17 -8.03
CA ALA A 58 2.81 -0.84 -7.66
C ALA A 58 1.92 -0.64 -8.90
N SER A 59 2.39 0.10 -9.90
CA SER A 59 1.67 0.34 -11.14
C SER A 59 1.42 -0.94 -11.93
N LEU A 60 2.43 -1.80 -12.10
CA LEU A 60 2.28 -3.09 -12.77
C LEU A 60 1.30 -4.01 -12.01
N LEU A 61 1.43 -4.09 -10.69
CA LEU A 61 0.53 -4.90 -9.86
C LEU A 61 -0.91 -4.40 -9.91
N LYS A 62 -1.15 -3.09 -9.95
CA LYS A 62 -2.50 -2.52 -10.11
C LYS A 62 -3.15 -3.02 -11.41
N VAL A 63 -2.43 -2.98 -12.53
CA VAL A 63 -2.94 -3.46 -13.82
C VAL A 63 -3.20 -4.96 -13.82
N ILE A 64 -2.22 -5.75 -13.37
CA ILE A 64 -2.32 -7.22 -13.39
C ILE A 64 -3.42 -7.70 -12.44
N SER A 65 -3.41 -7.23 -11.19
CA SER A 65 -4.41 -7.63 -10.20
C SER A 65 -5.81 -7.14 -10.58
N GLY A 66 -5.94 -5.94 -11.15
CA GLY A 66 -7.20 -5.41 -11.66
C GLY A 66 -7.79 -6.30 -12.76
N TYR A 67 -6.99 -6.61 -13.78
CA TYR A 67 -7.40 -7.48 -14.89
C TYR A 67 -7.84 -8.87 -14.40
N TRP A 68 -7.05 -9.50 -13.52
CA TRP A 68 -7.38 -10.82 -12.97
C TRP A 68 -8.61 -10.80 -12.08
N SER A 69 -8.75 -9.78 -11.21
CA SER A 69 -9.91 -9.59 -10.35
C SER A 69 -11.20 -9.46 -11.16
N ASP A 70 -11.18 -8.69 -12.25
CA ASP A 70 -12.35 -8.50 -13.10
C ASP A 70 -12.67 -9.73 -13.94
N LYS A 71 -11.66 -10.44 -14.46
CA LYS A 71 -11.85 -11.71 -15.18
C LYS A 71 -12.50 -12.78 -14.31
N ILE A 72 -12.06 -12.92 -13.06
CA ILE A 72 -12.55 -13.94 -12.12
C ILE A 72 -13.90 -13.53 -11.48
N LYS A 73 -14.24 -12.23 -11.49
CA LYS A 73 -15.45 -11.64 -10.86
C LYS A 73 -15.57 -11.89 -9.35
N LYS A 74 -14.52 -12.39 -8.69
CA LYS A 74 -14.44 -12.60 -7.24
C LYS A 74 -13.37 -11.67 -6.66
N ARG A 75 -13.80 -10.50 -6.15
CA ARG A 75 -12.89 -9.44 -5.67
C ARG A 75 -12.34 -9.67 -4.26
N LYS A 76 -13.06 -10.43 -3.43
CA LYS A 76 -12.73 -10.63 -2.00
C LYS A 76 -11.32 -11.22 -1.75
N PRO A 77 -10.86 -12.26 -2.49
CA PRO A 77 -9.52 -12.81 -2.29
C PRO A 77 -8.41 -11.80 -2.62
N PHE A 78 -8.57 -11.02 -3.70
CA PHE A 78 -7.60 -9.98 -4.08
C PHE A 78 -7.49 -8.88 -3.04
N VAL A 79 -8.63 -8.45 -2.50
CA VAL A 79 -8.70 -7.47 -1.40
C VAL A 79 -7.97 -8.01 -0.16
N LEU A 80 -8.29 -9.24 0.27
CA LEU A 80 -7.65 -9.84 1.44
C LEU A 80 -6.14 -10.03 1.26
N ALA A 81 -5.70 -10.50 0.10
CA ALA A 81 -4.28 -10.67 -0.21
C ALA A 81 -3.53 -9.33 -0.21
N GLY A 82 -4.08 -8.31 -0.88
CA GLY A 82 -3.45 -6.98 -0.97
C GLY A 82 -3.34 -6.28 0.39
N TYR A 83 -4.45 -6.23 1.15
CA TYR A 83 -4.43 -5.61 2.49
C TYR A 83 -3.62 -6.44 3.50
N GLY A 84 -3.66 -7.77 3.42
CA GLY A 84 -2.84 -8.65 4.25
C GLY A 84 -1.35 -8.43 4.01
N LEU A 85 -0.93 -8.39 2.74
CA LEU A 85 0.45 -8.09 2.37
C LEU A 85 0.89 -6.72 2.89
N SER A 86 0.08 -5.67 2.68
CA SER A 86 0.38 -4.32 3.17
C SER A 86 0.56 -4.26 4.69
N THR A 87 -0.20 -5.06 5.44
CA THR A 87 -0.12 -5.10 6.91
C THR A 87 1.14 -5.82 7.39
N ILE A 88 1.54 -6.90 6.71
CA ILE A 88 2.73 -7.69 7.07
C ILE A 88 4.03 -6.95 6.72
N THR A 89 4.06 -6.19 5.62
CA THR A 89 5.28 -5.50 5.18
C THR A 89 5.65 -4.32 6.05
N LYS A 90 4.67 -3.59 6.61
CA LYS A 90 4.93 -2.38 7.40
C LYS A 90 5.83 -2.61 8.62
N PRO A 91 5.64 -3.66 9.45
CA PRO A 91 6.58 -4.01 10.51
C PRO A 91 7.99 -4.35 10.04
N LEU A 92 8.16 -4.83 8.80
CA LEU A 92 9.49 -5.18 8.28
C LEU A 92 10.39 -3.96 8.11
N PHE A 93 9.83 -2.75 7.95
CA PHE A 93 10.64 -1.53 7.93
C PHE A 93 11.41 -1.33 9.25
N ALA A 94 10.89 -1.78 10.39
CA ALA A 94 11.55 -1.63 11.68
C ALA A 94 12.84 -2.46 11.82
N ILE A 95 12.99 -3.53 11.02
CA ILE A 95 14.16 -4.42 11.05
C ILE A 95 15.17 -4.10 9.94
N ALA A 96 14.87 -3.15 9.05
CA ALA A 96 15.75 -2.79 7.95
C ALA A 96 17.01 -2.07 8.46
N LYS A 97 18.18 -2.68 8.26
CA LYS A 97 19.49 -2.13 8.68
C LYS A 97 20.30 -1.54 7.54
N THR A 98 19.95 -1.87 6.31
CA THR A 98 20.61 -1.40 5.09
C THR A 98 19.55 -1.11 4.04
N TRP A 99 19.84 -0.18 3.14
CA TRP A 99 18.87 0.27 2.14
C TRP A 99 18.37 -0.83 1.17
N PRO A 100 19.13 -1.91 0.84
CA PRO A 100 18.60 -2.98 -0.01
C PRO A 100 17.52 -3.85 0.66
N PHE A 101 17.36 -3.74 1.99
CA PHE A 101 16.29 -4.42 2.73
C PHE A 101 15.02 -3.58 2.86
N VAL A 102 15.04 -2.33 2.38
CA VAL A 102 13.89 -1.40 2.31
C VAL A 102 13.21 -1.55 0.96
#